data_AF-A0A8S9R532-F1
#
_entry.id   AF-A0A8S9R532-F1
#
_cell.length_a   1.000
_cell.length_b   1.000
_cell.length_c   1.000
_cell.angle_alpha   90.00
_cell.angle_beta   90.00
_cell.angle_gamma   90.00
#
_symmetry.space_group_name_H-M   'P 1'
#
loop_
_entity.id
_entity.type
_entity.pdbx_description
1 polymer ?
#
loop_
_entity_poly.entity_id
_entity_poly.type
_entity_poly.pdbx_seq_one_letter_code
_entity_poly.pdbx_strand_id
1 'polypeptide(L)'
;MMTLVEVEGSHTLEEVYESLDVHVGQSLTVLVTLKAPVKDYFIVASTRFTKPVLTTTAFLHYKGSKTRPSRPLPIGPTNHIHWSMKQARTIRLNLTANAARPNPQGAFHYGTIPISQTLVLANARTKIDGKLRYTVNRVSYVNPTTPLKLADWYNIPGVFDFKTIKNIPTPGPSILGTSVLDFALHEYVEFVFQNNERSIQSWHIDGTNAYVVG
;
A
#
# COMPACT_ATOMS: atom_id res chain seq x y z
N MET A 1 -1.86 -13.81 -20.13
CA MET A 1 -2.58 -12.60 -19.69
C MET A 1 -3.34 -12.96 -18.43
N MET A 2 -3.39 -12.02 -17.49
CA MET A 2 -3.99 -12.16 -16.17
C MET A 2 -5.12 -11.13 -16.05
N THR A 3 -6.32 -11.55 -15.69
CA THR A 3 -7.44 -10.64 -15.40
C THR A 3 -7.41 -10.31 -13.92
N LEU A 4 -7.22 -9.04 -13.55
CA LEU A 4 -7.29 -8.57 -12.17
C LEU A 4 -8.75 -8.48 -11.73
N VAL A 5 -9.10 -9.16 -10.64
CA VAL A 5 -10.48 -9.24 -10.15
C VAL A 5 -10.67 -8.71 -8.73
N GLU A 6 -9.59 -8.61 -7.95
CA GLU A 6 -9.64 -8.14 -6.57
C GLU A 6 -8.29 -7.57 -6.12
N VAL A 7 -8.35 -6.52 -5.29
CA VAL A 7 -7.22 -5.84 -4.63
C VAL A 7 -7.63 -5.55 -3.17
N GLU A 8 -6.78 -5.87 -2.19
CA GLU A 8 -6.99 -5.55 -0.77
C GLU A 8 -8.38 -5.97 -0.21
N GLY A 9 -8.85 -7.15 -0.59
CA GLY A 9 -10.15 -7.70 -0.23
C GLY A 9 -11.35 -7.07 -0.94
N SER A 10 -11.12 -6.25 -1.97
CA SER A 10 -12.19 -5.52 -2.68
C SER A 10 -12.21 -5.84 -4.18
N HIS A 11 -13.39 -6.13 -4.72
CA HIS A 11 -13.54 -6.42 -6.14
C HIS A 11 -13.24 -5.21 -7.01
N THR A 12 -12.49 -5.44 -8.08
CA THR A 12 -12.11 -4.41 -9.05
C THR A 12 -12.98 -4.48 -10.30
N LEU A 13 -13.03 -3.39 -11.07
CA LEU A 13 -13.36 -3.50 -12.49
C LEU A 13 -12.30 -4.39 -13.15
N GLU A 14 -12.76 -5.37 -13.92
CA GLU A 14 -11.87 -6.37 -14.50
C GLU A 14 -11.00 -5.75 -15.58
N GLU A 15 -9.68 -5.82 -15.38
CA GLU A 15 -8.68 -5.31 -16.30
C GLU A 15 -7.65 -6.40 -16.60
N VAL A 16 -7.15 -6.43 -17.83
CA VAL A 16 -6.24 -7.48 -18.30
C VAL A 16 -4.81 -6.98 -18.34
N TYR A 17 -3.91 -7.68 -17.65
CA TYR A 17 -2.50 -7.34 -17.53
C TYR A 17 -1.59 -8.45 -18.06
N GLU A 18 -0.46 -8.07 -18.64
CA GLU A 18 0.64 -8.99 -18.97
C GLU A 18 1.61 -9.17 -17.79
N SER A 19 1.74 -8.13 -16.97
CA SER A 19 2.54 -8.12 -15.74
C SER A 19 1.87 -7.21 -14.72
N LEU A 20 2.05 -7.51 -13.44
CA LEU A 20 1.52 -6.74 -12.33
C LEU A 20 2.65 -6.33 -11.41
N ASP A 21 2.63 -5.08 -10.98
CA ASP A 21 3.45 -4.56 -9.89
C ASP A 21 2.67 -4.59 -8.59
N VAL A 22 3.29 -5.12 -7.55
CA VAL A 22 2.69 -5.37 -6.24
C VAL A 22 3.65 -4.83 -5.20
N HIS A 23 3.16 -3.91 -4.35
CA HIS A 23 3.98 -3.30 -3.31
C HIS A 23 3.86 -4.09 -1.99
N VAL A 24 4.81 -3.85 -1.08
CA VAL A 24 4.80 -4.50 0.24
C VAL A 24 3.53 -4.13 0.99
N GLY A 25 2.85 -5.14 1.53
CA GLY A 25 1.57 -5.00 2.22
C GLY A 25 0.36 -5.18 1.30
N GLN A 26 0.53 -5.18 -0.03
CA GLN A 26 -0.55 -5.40 -0.98
C GLN A 26 -0.81 -6.88 -1.27
N SER A 27 -2.05 -7.17 -1.63
CA SER A 27 -2.63 -8.44 -2.01
C SER A 27 -3.51 -8.23 -3.24
N LEU A 28 -3.40 -9.15 -4.21
CA LEU A 28 -4.14 -9.13 -5.46
C LEU A 28 -4.64 -10.54 -5.78
N THR A 29 -5.83 -10.63 -6.35
CA THR A 29 -6.32 -11.86 -6.98
C THR A 29 -6.46 -11.68 -8.48
N VAL A 30 -5.95 -12.66 -9.22
CA VAL A 30 -6.03 -12.70 -10.69
C VAL A 30 -6.61 -14.00 -11.19
N LEU A 31 -7.35 -13.91 -12.31
CA LEU A 31 -7.76 -15.08 -13.09
C LEU A 31 -6.79 -15.26 -14.26
N VAL A 32 -6.36 -16.50 -14.47
CA VAL A 32 -5.45 -16.86 -15.57
C VAL A 32 -6.11 -17.94 -16.42
N THR A 33 -6.43 -17.59 -17.67
CA THR A 33 -7.00 -18.55 -18.62
C THR A 33 -5.90 -19.26 -19.41
N LEU A 34 -5.80 -20.56 -19.25
CA LEU A 34 -4.78 -21.42 -19.87
C LEU A 34 -5.16 -21.78 -21.31
N LYS A 35 -4.83 -20.91 -22.28
CA LYS A 35 -5.10 -21.11 -23.71
C LYS A 35 -3.93 -21.69 -24.51
N ALA A 36 -2.77 -21.87 -23.87
CA ALA A 36 -1.53 -22.21 -24.56
C ALA A 36 -1.35 -23.75 -24.65
N PRO A 37 -0.49 -24.26 -25.57
CA PRO A 37 -0.25 -25.70 -25.70
C PRO A 37 0.21 -26.36 -24.41
N VAL A 38 0.00 -27.67 -24.27
CA VAL A 38 0.41 -28.44 -23.08
C VAL A 38 1.94 -28.47 -22.97
N LYS A 39 2.48 -27.57 -22.16
CA LYS A 39 3.90 -27.50 -21.74
C LYS A 39 4.03 -26.73 -20.43
N ASP A 40 5.22 -26.68 -19.87
CA ASP A 40 5.49 -25.89 -18.67
C ASP A 40 5.78 -24.43 -19.02
N TYR A 41 5.34 -23.51 -18.15
CA TYR A 41 5.53 -22.08 -18.30
C TYR A 41 6.20 -21.49 -17.07
N PHE A 42 7.02 -20.45 -17.26
CA PHE A 42 7.59 -19.69 -16.15
C PHE A 42 6.54 -18.74 -15.55
N ILE A 43 6.51 -18.70 -14.22
CA ILE A 43 6.00 -17.58 -13.44
C ILE A 43 7.23 -16.84 -12.94
N VAL A 44 7.30 -15.52 -13.14
CA VAL A 44 8.50 -14.74 -12.84
C VAL A 44 8.12 -13.56 -11.97
N ALA A 45 8.87 -13.37 -10.89
CA ALA A 45 8.78 -12.20 -10.04
C ALA A 45 10.17 -11.57 -9.92
N SER A 46 10.23 -10.24 -10.01
CA SER A 46 11.49 -9.51 -9.91
C SER A 46 11.30 -8.21 -9.14
N THR A 47 12.32 -7.82 -8.36
CA THR A 47 12.29 -6.56 -7.63
C THR A 47 12.31 -5.36 -8.57
N ARG A 48 11.66 -4.28 -8.16
CA ARG A 48 11.69 -2.97 -8.83
C ARG A 48 12.34 -1.95 -7.91
N PHE A 49 12.84 -0.87 -8.50
CA PHE A 49 13.38 0.29 -7.77
C PHE A 49 14.61 -0.01 -6.91
N THR A 50 15.21 -1.19 -7.05
CA THR A 50 16.43 -1.60 -6.34
C THR A 50 17.56 -1.88 -7.33
N LYS A 51 18.80 -1.69 -6.88
CA LYS A 51 20.00 -2.17 -7.56
C LYS A 51 20.82 -2.99 -6.56
N PRO A 52 21.09 -4.29 -6.82
CA PRO A 52 20.72 -5.06 -8.02
C PRO A 52 19.21 -5.38 -8.12
N VAL A 53 18.78 -5.77 -9.32
CA VAL A 53 17.47 -6.39 -9.55
C VAL A 53 17.57 -7.85 -9.14
N LEU A 54 16.69 -8.29 -8.25
CA LEU A 54 16.59 -9.68 -7.82
C LEU A 54 15.43 -10.33 -8.56
N THR A 55 15.62 -11.55 -9.07
CA THR A 55 14.61 -12.29 -9.84
C THR A 55 14.44 -13.69 -9.26
N THR A 56 13.20 -14.12 -9.13
CA THR A 56 12.83 -15.48 -8.73
C THR A 56 11.81 -16.04 -9.73
N THR A 57 11.75 -17.37 -9.84
CA THR A 57 10.89 -18.07 -10.78
C THR A 57 10.16 -19.23 -10.13
N ALA A 58 9.00 -19.55 -10.69
CA ALA A 58 8.25 -20.76 -10.41
C ALA A 58 7.72 -21.36 -11.72
N PHE A 59 7.13 -22.55 -11.64
CA PHE A 59 6.62 -23.27 -12.81
C PHE A 59 5.10 -23.40 -12.74
N LEU A 60 4.44 -22.99 -13.83
CA LEU A 60 3.07 -23.37 -14.13
C LEU A 60 3.12 -24.66 -14.98
N HIS A 61 2.95 -25.80 -14.32
CA HIS A 61 2.98 -27.12 -14.94
C HIS A 61 1.60 -27.51 -15.47
N TYR A 62 1.48 -27.75 -16.77
CA TYR A 62 0.25 -28.27 -17.36
C TYR A 62 0.22 -29.79 -17.17
N LYS A 63 -0.91 -30.33 -16.70
CA LYS A 63 -1.06 -31.78 -16.54
C LYS A 63 -0.75 -32.51 -17.85
N GLY A 64 0.20 -33.44 -17.81
CA GLY A 64 0.65 -34.20 -18.98
C GLY A 64 1.79 -33.55 -19.77
N SER A 65 2.27 -32.38 -19.35
CA SER A 65 3.46 -31.74 -19.92
C SER A 65 4.70 -32.59 -19.68
N LYS A 66 5.50 -32.76 -20.74
CA LYS A 66 6.86 -33.34 -20.69
C LYS A 66 7.93 -32.32 -21.12
N THR A 67 7.51 -31.10 -21.42
CA THR A 67 8.34 -30.07 -22.04
C THR A 67 8.60 -28.97 -21.03
N ARG A 68 9.87 -28.84 -20.62
CA ARG A 68 10.31 -27.77 -19.72
C ARG A 68 10.14 -26.39 -20.38
N PRO A 69 10.02 -25.30 -19.59
CA PRO A 69 9.96 -23.96 -20.16
C PRO A 69 11.29 -23.62 -20.83
N SER A 70 11.23 -23.15 -22.08
CA SER A 70 12.43 -22.93 -22.92
C SER A 70 12.67 -21.49 -23.34
N ARG A 71 11.70 -20.59 -23.13
CA ARG A 71 11.83 -19.19 -23.51
C ARG A 71 12.72 -18.42 -22.52
N PRO A 72 13.47 -17.41 -22.97
CA PRO A 72 14.20 -16.53 -22.07
C PRO A 72 13.23 -15.88 -21.09
N LEU A 73 13.70 -15.63 -19.87
CA LEU A 73 12.91 -14.90 -18.88
C LEU A 73 12.64 -13.48 -19.38
N PRO A 74 11.44 -12.93 -19.14
CA PRO A 74 11.17 -11.53 -19.42
C PRO A 74 12.17 -10.65 -18.68
N ILE A 75 12.59 -9.55 -19.31
CA ILE A 75 13.49 -8.59 -18.69
C ILE A 75 12.77 -7.96 -17.50
N GLY A 76 13.33 -8.11 -16.31
CA GLY A 76 12.79 -7.54 -15.09
C GLY A 76 12.72 -6.01 -15.18
N PRO A 77 11.63 -5.38 -14.74
CA PRO A 77 11.54 -3.93 -14.71
C PRO A 77 12.62 -3.31 -13.80
N THR A 78 13.24 -2.22 -14.26
CA THR A 78 14.29 -1.52 -13.51
C THR A 78 13.72 -0.35 -12.68
N ASN A 79 13.75 0.87 -13.21
CA ASN A 79 13.37 2.11 -12.53
C ASN A 79 12.10 2.75 -13.12
N HIS A 80 11.17 1.95 -13.64
CA HIS A 80 9.97 2.43 -14.33
C HIS A 80 8.85 2.88 -13.37
N ILE A 81 9.11 3.90 -12.53
CA ILE A 81 8.15 4.47 -11.57
C ILE A 81 6.87 4.89 -12.28
N HIS A 82 7.01 5.53 -13.45
CA HIS A 82 5.86 5.97 -14.24
C HIS A 82 4.94 4.83 -14.68
N TRP A 83 5.49 3.66 -15.01
CA TRP A 83 4.68 2.49 -15.36
C TRP A 83 3.91 1.99 -14.14
N SER A 84 4.55 1.95 -12.97
CA SER A 84 3.92 1.52 -11.71
C SER A 84 2.74 2.44 -11.35
N MET A 85 2.95 3.75 -11.44
CA MET A 85 1.88 4.74 -11.22
C MET A 85 0.75 4.60 -12.24
N LYS A 86 1.07 4.30 -13.51
CA LYS A 86 0.04 4.07 -14.54
C LYS A 86 -0.81 2.85 -14.22
N GLN A 87 -0.20 1.73 -13.82
CA GLN A 87 -0.95 0.54 -13.39
C GLN A 87 -1.81 0.85 -12.16
N ALA A 88 -1.28 1.55 -11.15
CA ALA A 88 -2.07 1.91 -9.97
C ALA A 88 -3.31 2.74 -10.34
N ARG A 89 -3.20 3.62 -11.36
CA ARG A 89 -4.32 4.44 -11.86
C ARG A 89 -5.34 3.67 -12.70
N THR A 90 -5.01 2.50 -13.25
CA THR A 90 -5.97 1.66 -13.96
C THR A 90 -6.81 0.82 -13.02
N ILE A 91 -6.36 0.62 -11.76
CA ILE A 91 -7.13 -0.11 -10.75
C ILE A 91 -8.29 0.77 -10.26
N ARG A 92 -9.50 0.23 -10.39
CA ARG A 92 -10.76 0.86 -9.98
C ARG A 92 -11.63 -0.16 -9.27
N LEU A 93 -12.29 0.25 -8.19
CA LEU A 93 -13.25 -0.59 -7.49
C LEU A 93 -14.49 -0.81 -8.35
N ASN A 94 -15.00 -2.05 -8.37
CA ASN A 94 -16.30 -2.33 -8.95
C ASN A 94 -17.39 -1.95 -7.93
N LEU A 95 -18.06 -0.83 -8.16
CA LEU A 95 -19.06 -0.29 -7.24
C LEU A 95 -20.38 -1.09 -7.24
N THR A 96 -20.65 -1.87 -8.29
CA THR A 96 -21.86 -2.70 -8.38
C THR A 96 -21.63 -4.12 -7.87
N ALA A 97 -20.36 -4.51 -7.65
CA ALA A 97 -20.04 -5.83 -7.11
C ALA A 97 -20.76 -6.03 -5.78
N ASN A 98 -21.54 -7.10 -5.72
CA ASN A 98 -22.25 -7.54 -4.54
C ASN A 98 -21.96 -9.03 -4.37
N ALA A 99 -21.00 -9.34 -3.50
CA ALA A 99 -20.64 -10.71 -3.18
C ALA A 99 -21.58 -11.23 -2.07
N ALA A 100 -21.05 -11.75 -0.96
CA ALA A 100 -21.84 -12.20 0.18
C ALA A 100 -22.39 -11.07 1.07
N ARG A 101 -22.32 -9.80 0.64
CA ARG A 101 -22.78 -8.65 1.43
C ARG A 101 -24.25 -8.35 1.11
N PRO A 102 -25.05 -7.82 2.05
CA PRO A 102 -26.40 -7.34 1.73
C PRO A 102 -26.38 -6.14 0.78
N ASN A 103 -25.38 -5.27 0.92
CA ASN A 103 -25.23 -4.04 0.15
C ASN A 103 -24.02 -4.13 -0.80
N PRO A 104 -24.12 -3.58 -2.03
CA PRO A 104 -23.01 -3.54 -2.99
C PRO A 104 -21.84 -2.70 -2.45
N GLN A 105 -20.63 -2.94 -2.97
CA GLN A 105 -19.41 -2.21 -2.55
C GLN A 105 -19.55 -0.68 -2.67
N GLY A 106 -20.32 -0.19 -3.65
CA GLY A 106 -20.57 1.22 -3.89
C GLY A 106 -21.73 1.84 -3.12
N ALA A 107 -22.39 1.11 -2.20
CA ALA A 107 -23.51 1.65 -1.42
C ALA A 107 -23.10 2.80 -0.47
N PHE A 108 -21.83 2.87 -0.10
CA PHE A 108 -21.29 3.96 0.70
C PHE A 108 -20.77 5.08 -0.21
N HIS A 109 -21.54 6.16 -0.33
CA HIS A 109 -21.22 7.32 -1.17
C HIS A 109 -20.19 8.24 -0.50
N TYR A 110 -18.97 7.73 -0.32
CA TYR A 110 -17.89 8.42 0.39
C TYR A 110 -17.58 9.82 -0.18
N GLY A 111 -17.80 10.05 -1.48
CA GLY A 111 -17.57 11.35 -2.13
C GLY A 111 -18.58 12.44 -1.79
N THR A 112 -19.73 12.12 -1.17
CA THR A 112 -20.72 13.12 -0.73
C THR A 112 -20.59 13.49 0.74
N ILE A 113 -19.69 12.82 1.47
CA ILE A 113 -19.50 13.05 2.90
C ILE A 113 -18.50 14.20 3.07
N PRO A 114 -18.85 15.26 3.82
CA PRO A 114 -17.92 16.35 4.06
C PRO A 114 -16.71 15.87 4.88
N ILE A 115 -15.52 16.24 4.43
CA ILE A 115 -14.27 15.95 5.14
C ILE A 115 -14.27 16.76 6.44
N SER A 116 -14.14 16.07 7.56
CA SER A 116 -14.07 16.67 8.89
C SER A 116 -12.67 17.19 9.20
N GLN A 117 -11.65 16.45 8.76
CA GLN A 117 -10.25 16.80 8.97
C GLN A 117 -9.39 16.30 7.80
N THR A 118 -8.44 17.12 7.37
CA THR A 118 -7.39 16.73 6.42
C THR A 118 -6.05 16.66 7.14
N LEU A 119 -5.34 15.56 6.93
CA LEU A 119 -3.99 15.31 7.40
C LEU A 119 -3.03 15.26 6.23
N VAL A 120 -2.03 16.13 6.23
CA VAL A 120 -0.93 16.10 5.25
C VAL A 120 0.28 15.48 5.95
N LEU A 121 0.61 14.25 5.58
CA LEU A 121 1.68 13.46 6.18
C LEU A 121 2.91 13.48 5.27
N ALA A 122 3.86 14.36 5.57
CA ALA A 122 5.11 14.46 4.83
C ALA A 122 6.17 13.51 5.41
N ASN A 123 6.64 12.58 4.58
CA ASN A 123 7.78 11.76 4.94
C ASN A 123 9.10 12.48 4.66
N ALA A 124 10.09 12.23 5.52
CA ALA A 124 11.45 12.71 5.31
C ALA A 124 12.48 11.74 5.89
N ARG A 125 13.68 11.76 5.31
CA ARG A 125 14.87 11.07 5.78
C ARG A 125 15.81 12.08 6.41
N THR A 126 16.19 11.86 7.67
CA THR A 126 17.01 12.80 8.45
C THR A 126 18.00 12.07 9.35
N LYS A 127 18.93 12.81 9.97
CA LYS A 127 19.78 12.30 11.04
C LYS A 127 19.38 12.95 12.35
N ILE A 128 19.07 12.15 13.36
CA ILE A 128 18.82 12.59 14.73
C ILE A 128 19.87 11.92 15.60
N ASP A 129 20.65 12.70 16.36
CA ASP A 129 21.76 12.23 17.19
C ASP A 129 22.78 11.37 16.41
N GLY A 130 23.10 11.80 15.18
CA GLY A 130 24.03 11.09 14.29
C GLY A 130 23.49 9.82 13.64
N LYS A 131 22.32 9.30 14.06
CA LYS A 131 21.68 8.11 13.51
C LYS A 131 20.71 8.46 12.38
N LEU A 132 20.78 7.73 11.27
CA LEU A 132 19.80 7.83 10.18
C LEU A 132 18.41 7.41 10.67
N ARG A 133 17.41 8.25 10.42
CA ARG A 133 16.02 8.01 10.81
C ARG A 133 15.06 8.50 9.73
N TYR A 134 13.84 7.97 9.80
CA TYR A 134 12.72 8.38 8.98
C TYR A 134 11.66 9.02 9.88
N THR A 135 11.02 10.04 9.36
CA THR A 135 10.06 10.86 10.10
C THR A 135 8.79 11.08 9.28
N VAL A 136 7.67 11.22 9.97
CA VAL A 136 6.42 11.74 9.42
C VAL A 136 6.12 13.06 10.13
N ASN A 137 5.95 14.14 9.37
CA ASN A 137 5.76 15.49 9.92
C ASN A 137 6.78 15.83 11.03
N ARG A 138 8.07 15.53 10.76
CA ARG A 138 9.25 15.73 11.63
C ARG A 138 9.38 14.80 12.83
N VAL A 139 8.40 13.95 13.12
CA VAL A 139 8.48 13.01 14.24
C VAL A 139 9.01 11.68 13.74
N SER A 140 10.12 11.22 14.32
CA SER A 140 10.59 9.84 14.17
C SER A 140 9.99 9.02 15.31
N TYR A 141 9.08 8.10 14.97
CA TYR A 141 8.32 7.37 15.96
C TYR A 141 9.21 6.53 16.87
N VAL A 142 8.94 6.60 18.17
CA VAL A 142 9.55 5.75 19.19
C VAL A 142 8.44 4.96 19.87
N ASN A 143 8.60 3.63 19.93
CA ASN A 143 7.69 2.78 20.67
C ASN A 143 7.78 3.12 22.18
N PRO A 144 6.67 3.53 22.82
CA PRO A 144 6.67 3.69 24.27
C PRO A 144 6.81 2.33 24.96
N THR A 145 7.29 2.33 26.20
CA THR A 145 7.38 1.12 27.03
C THR A 145 6.00 0.58 27.42
N THR A 146 5.02 1.46 27.56
CA THR A 146 3.61 1.13 27.81
C THR A 146 2.83 1.14 26.49
N PRO A 147 2.11 0.06 26.13
CA PRO A 147 1.28 0.02 24.92
C PRO A 147 0.23 1.13 24.88
N LEU A 148 0.09 1.82 23.74
CA LEU A 148 -0.77 3.00 23.60
C LEU A 148 -2.22 2.76 24.02
N LYS A 149 -2.84 1.65 23.60
CA LYS A 149 -4.22 1.32 23.96
C LYS A 149 -4.40 1.13 25.47
N LEU A 150 -3.40 0.59 26.17
CA LEU A 150 -3.45 0.43 27.63
C LEU A 150 -3.22 1.77 28.33
N ALA A 151 -2.29 2.58 27.82
CA ALA A 151 -2.04 3.91 28.36
C ALA A 151 -3.29 4.79 28.26
N ASP A 152 -3.99 4.75 27.12
CA ASP A 152 -5.25 5.45 26.90
C ASP A 152 -6.35 4.91 27.83
N TRP A 153 -6.59 3.59 27.82
CA TRP A 153 -7.65 2.95 28.63
C TRP A 153 -7.52 3.22 30.14
N TYR A 154 -6.30 3.19 30.67
CA TYR A 154 -6.04 3.43 32.09
C TYR A 154 -5.66 4.88 32.42
N ASN A 155 -5.72 5.81 31.46
CA ASN A 155 -5.34 7.22 31.61
C ASN A 155 -3.93 7.42 32.21
N ILE A 156 -2.93 6.65 31.74
CA ILE A 156 -1.55 6.72 32.23
C ILE A 156 -0.86 7.96 31.62
N PRO A 157 -0.49 8.98 32.40
CA PRO A 157 0.10 10.19 31.87
C PRO A 157 1.53 9.98 31.37
N GLY A 158 1.97 10.81 30.43
CA GLY A 158 3.37 10.87 29.98
C GLY A 158 3.79 9.79 28.96
N VAL A 159 2.89 8.90 28.54
CA VAL A 159 3.18 7.88 27.51
C VAL A 159 3.13 8.46 26.10
N PHE A 160 2.13 9.29 25.82
CA PHE A 160 1.94 10.00 24.57
C PHE A 160 1.15 11.29 24.79
N ASP A 161 1.15 12.17 23.80
CA ASP A 161 0.23 13.30 23.71
C ASP A 161 -0.18 13.53 22.25
N PHE A 162 -1.26 14.29 22.07
CA PHE A 162 -1.81 14.64 20.76
C PHE A 162 -1.16 15.88 20.12
N LYS A 163 -0.11 16.43 20.73
CA LYS A 163 0.56 17.68 20.29
C LYS A 163 1.91 17.42 19.61
N THR A 164 2.49 16.25 19.87
CA THR A 164 3.82 15.81 19.40
C THR A 164 3.92 15.83 17.88
N ILE A 165 2.94 15.25 17.20
CA ILE A 165 2.80 15.33 15.75
C ILE A 165 1.77 16.40 15.38
N LYS A 166 2.00 17.07 14.24
CA LYS A 166 1.03 18.02 13.68
C LYS A 166 0.32 17.39 12.48
N ASN A 167 -0.92 17.82 12.27
CA ASN A 167 -1.76 17.38 11.17
C ASN A 167 -1.21 17.77 9.80
N ILE A 168 -0.41 18.83 9.74
CA ILE A 168 0.28 19.30 8.54
C ILE A 168 1.79 19.42 8.78
N PRO A 169 2.62 19.33 7.72
CA PRO A 169 4.06 19.50 7.87
C PRO A 169 4.39 20.90 8.34
N THR A 170 5.27 21.02 9.33
CA THR A 170 5.74 22.32 9.86
C THR A 170 7.24 22.47 9.66
N PRO A 171 7.77 23.70 9.50
CA PRO A 171 9.20 23.92 9.38
C PRO A 171 9.93 23.74 10.72
N GLY A 172 11.12 23.11 10.69
CA GLY A 172 12.03 23.03 11.84
C GLY A 172 12.71 21.66 11.99
N PRO A 173 13.48 21.45 13.09
CA PRO A 173 14.24 20.22 13.30
C PRO A 173 13.34 19.01 13.55
N SER A 174 13.78 17.84 13.10
CA SER A 174 13.11 16.57 13.41
C SER A 174 13.41 16.12 14.84
N ILE A 175 12.44 15.47 15.47
CA ILE A 175 12.53 15.01 16.86
C ILE A 175 12.14 13.54 16.97
N LEU A 176 12.59 12.90 18.05
CA LEU A 176 12.08 11.60 18.49
C LEU A 176 10.83 11.81 19.33
N GLY A 177 9.81 10.97 19.13
CA GLY A 177 8.61 11.04 19.94
C GLY A 177 7.58 9.97 19.61
N THR A 178 6.63 9.81 20.52
CA THR A 178 5.47 8.95 20.33
C THR A 178 4.35 9.75 19.68
N SER A 179 4.28 9.73 18.35
CA SER A 179 3.23 10.43 17.61
C SER A 179 1.90 9.69 17.72
N VAL A 180 0.87 10.36 18.24
CA VAL A 180 -0.52 9.89 18.23
C VAL A 180 -1.39 11.01 17.66
N LEU A 181 -2.30 10.63 16.76
CA LEU A 181 -3.33 11.50 16.21
C LEU A 181 -4.65 11.09 16.84
N ASP A 182 -5.42 12.08 17.30
CA ASP A 182 -6.75 11.87 17.87
C ASP A 182 -7.81 12.04 16.78
N PHE A 183 -8.85 11.21 16.85
CA PHE A 183 -10.00 11.25 15.95
C PHE A 183 -11.28 10.94 16.73
N ALA A 184 -12.34 11.69 16.45
CA ALA A 184 -13.65 11.40 17.02
C ALA A 184 -14.28 10.17 16.35
N LEU A 185 -15.17 9.48 17.08
CA LEU A 185 -15.94 8.38 16.51
C LEU A 185 -16.77 8.88 15.31
N HIS A 186 -16.68 8.17 14.18
CA HIS A 186 -17.31 8.49 12.89
C HIS A 186 -16.79 9.76 12.21
N GLU A 187 -15.63 10.28 12.60
CA GLU A 187 -14.99 11.36 11.88
C GLU A 187 -14.55 10.92 10.47
N TYR A 188 -14.86 11.72 9.46
CA TYR A 188 -14.46 11.44 8.07
C TYR A 188 -13.18 12.19 7.72
N VAL A 189 -12.06 11.46 7.67
CA VAL A 189 -10.71 12.03 7.60
C VAL A 189 -10.07 11.79 6.24
N GLU A 190 -9.46 12.82 5.68
CA GLU A 190 -8.64 12.73 4.47
C GLU A 190 -7.15 12.64 4.85
N PHE A 191 -6.46 11.66 4.28
CA PHE A 191 -5.00 11.52 4.41
C PHE A 191 -4.32 11.85 3.08
N VAL A 192 -3.43 12.84 3.10
CA VAL A 192 -2.59 13.24 1.98
C VAL A 192 -1.15 12.85 2.29
N PHE A 193 -0.63 11.84 1.59
CA PHE A 193 0.75 11.41 1.75
C PHE A 193 1.68 12.25 0.85
N GLN A 194 2.55 13.05 1.46
CA GLN A 194 3.50 13.89 0.75
C GLN A 194 4.90 13.27 0.79
N ASN A 195 5.39 12.83 -0.36
CA ASN A 195 6.73 12.26 -0.48
C ASN A 195 7.69 13.23 -1.17
N ASN A 196 8.59 13.81 -0.39
CA ASN A 196 9.67 14.67 -0.90
C ASN A 196 10.98 13.91 -1.14
N GLU A 197 11.01 12.60 -0.86
CA GLU A 197 12.19 11.75 -1.05
C GLU A 197 12.25 11.19 -2.47
N ARG A 198 13.44 10.71 -2.86
CA ARG A 198 13.65 10.05 -4.16
C ARG A 198 13.19 8.58 -4.19
N SER A 199 12.85 8.02 -3.04
CA SER A 199 12.39 6.64 -2.89
C SER A 199 10.88 6.57 -2.78
N ILE A 200 10.28 5.59 -3.46
CA ILE A 200 8.87 5.23 -3.24
C ILE A 200 8.68 4.74 -1.81
N GLN A 201 7.52 5.02 -1.23
CA GLN A 201 7.10 4.51 0.06
C GLN A 201 5.72 3.89 -0.07
N SER A 202 5.51 2.78 0.63
CA SER A 202 4.23 2.12 0.77
C SER A 202 3.68 2.42 2.15
N TRP A 203 2.42 2.85 2.22
CA TRP A 203 1.73 3.17 3.46
C TRP A 203 0.65 2.11 3.71
N HIS A 204 0.56 1.69 4.97
CA HIS A 204 -0.45 0.74 5.44
C HIS A 204 -1.17 1.34 6.63
N ILE A 205 -2.47 1.08 6.74
CA ILE A 205 -3.31 1.52 7.83
C ILE A 205 -3.95 0.28 8.43
N ASP A 206 -3.66 0.01 9.70
CA ASP A 206 -4.25 -1.12 10.41
C ASP A 206 -5.69 -0.83 10.82
N GLY A 207 -6.55 -1.85 10.76
CA GLY A 207 -7.89 -1.82 11.35
C GLY A 207 -8.97 -1.09 10.56
N THR A 208 -8.64 -0.50 9.41
CA THR A 208 -9.61 0.11 8.50
C THR A 208 -9.15 0.03 7.05
N ASN A 209 -10.09 0.22 6.12
CA ASN A 209 -9.82 0.43 4.70
C ASN A 209 -10.03 1.89 4.34
N ALA A 210 -9.33 2.38 3.32
CA ALA A 210 -9.46 3.74 2.82
C ALA A 210 -9.77 3.75 1.32
N TYR A 211 -10.46 4.79 0.85
CA TYR A 211 -10.64 5.05 -0.57
C TYR A 211 -9.47 5.88 -1.10
N VAL A 212 -8.77 5.37 -2.11
CA VAL A 212 -7.71 6.12 -2.79
C VAL A 212 -8.34 7.03 -3.84
N VAL A 213 -8.31 8.34 -3.61
CA VAL A 213 -9.02 9.33 -4.44
C VAL A 213 -8.12 10.17 -5.34
N GLY A 214 -6.79 10.14 -5.16
CA GLY A 214 -5.82 10.96 -5.92
C GLY A 214 -4.40 10.43 -5.85
#